data_AF-A0A7S3UH41-F1
#
_entry.id   AF-A0A7S3UH41-F1
#
_cell.length_a   1.000
_cell.length_b   1.000
_cell.length_c   1.000
_cell.angle_alpha   90.00
_cell.angle_beta   90.00
_cell.angle_gamma   90.00
#
_symmetry.space_group_name_H-M   'P 1'
#
loop_
_entity.id
_entity.type
_entity.pdbx_description
1 polymer ?
#
loop_
_entity_poly.entity_id
_entity_poly.type
_entity_poly.pdbx_seq_one_letter_code
_entity_poly.pdbx_strand_id
1 'polypeptide(L)'
;EEAGMVGFRFNTIGVSDGLSMGTEGMSYSLQSREIIADSVETVWSAQWYDANISLPGCDKNMPGVLMAMGRVNRPAIMVYGGTIKPGCSATGEPLDIVSAFQSYGQYIAGAID
;
A
#
# COMPACT_ATOMS: atom_id res chain seq x y z
N GLU A 1 -16.07 0.63 -18.81
CA GLU A 1 -16.75 0.54 -20.12
C GLU A 1 -18.24 0.25 -19.96
N GLU A 2 -18.64 -0.77 -19.19
CA GLU A 2 -20.07 -1.11 -18.96
C GLU A 2 -20.93 0.09 -18.48
N ALA A 3 -20.38 0.95 -17.62
CA ALA A 3 -21.05 2.16 -17.15
C ALA A 3 -21.05 3.34 -18.17
N GLY A 4 -20.68 3.09 -19.44
CA GLY A 4 -20.61 4.12 -20.49
C GLY A 4 -19.45 5.11 -20.37
N MET A 5 -18.46 4.81 -19.51
CA MET A 5 -17.27 5.64 -19.27
C MET A 5 -16.01 5.04 -19.91
N VAL A 6 -15.07 5.93 -20.28
CA VAL A 6 -13.73 5.56 -20.77
C VAL A 6 -12.78 5.43 -19.57
N GLY A 7 -12.11 4.29 -19.45
CA GLY A 7 -11.16 4.02 -18.37
C GLY A 7 -9.71 4.15 -18.85
N PHE A 8 -8.98 5.15 -18.34
CA PHE A 8 -7.55 5.27 -18.56
C PHE A 8 -6.76 4.83 -17.33
N ARG A 9 -6.01 3.73 -17.47
CA ARG A 9 -5.19 3.19 -16.39
C ARG A 9 -3.82 3.88 -16.36
N PHE A 10 -3.37 4.21 -15.15
CA PHE A 10 -2.00 4.59 -14.86
C PHE A 10 -1.59 4.01 -13.51
N ASN A 11 -0.30 4.04 -13.22
CA ASN A 11 0.28 3.51 -11.98
C ASN A 11 1.22 4.53 -11.36
N THR A 12 1.38 4.45 -10.03
CA THR A 12 2.42 5.15 -9.26
C THR A 12 3.22 4.13 -8.46
N ILE A 13 4.27 4.60 -7.78
CA ILE A 13 5.17 3.80 -6.97
C ILE A 13 4.54 3.38 -5.64
N GLY A 14 5.22 2.49 -4.94
CA GLY A 14 4.94 2.12 -3.56
C GLY A 14 6.16 1.41 -2.98
N VAL A 15 6.26 1.36 -1.65
CA VAL A 15 7.32 0.65 -0.95
C VAL A 15 6.72 -0.32 0.07
N SER A 16 7.45 -1.38 0.37
CA SER A 16 7.03 -2.39 1.36
C SER A 16 7.64 -2.07 2.72
N ASP A 17 6.80 -1.68 3.67
CA ASP A 17 7.22 -1.49 5.05
C ASP A 17 7.72 -2.83 5.61
N GLY A 18 6.99 -3.92 5.39
CA GLY A 18 7.36 -5.25 5.87
C GLY A 18 8.76 -5.71 5.42
N LEU A 19 9.22 -5.34 4.21
CA LEU A 19 10.57 -5.67 3.74
C LEU A 19 11.64 -4.69 4.22
N SER A 20 11.30 -3.40 4.39
CA SER A 20 12.27 -2.37 4.76
C SER A 20 12.48 -2.23 6.27
N MET A 21 11.63 -2.86 7.08
CA MET A 21 11.74 -2.89 8.54
C MET A 21 13.14 -3.31 9.00
N GLY A 22 13.72 -2.50 9.90
CA GLY A 22 15.05 -2.75 10.46
C GLY A 22 16.23 -2.33 9.58
N THR A 23 15.99 -1.70 8.42
CA THR A 23 17.04 -1.26 7.48
C THR A 23 17.01 0.25 7.23
N GLU A 24 18.05 0.79 6.59
CA GLU A 24 18.07 2.18 6.12
C GLU A 24 16.92 2.50 5.14
N GLY A 25 16.40 1.48 4.45
CA GLY A 25 15.26 1.63 3.53
C GLY A 25 14.00 2.17 4.21
N MET A 26 13.82 1.97 5.52
CA MET A 26 12.66 2.47 6.26
C MET A 26 12.57 4.01 6.25
N SER A 27 13.69 4.71 6.06
CA SER A 27 13.71 6.18 5.90
C SER A 27 12.91 6.65 4.69
N TYR A 28 12.67 5.78 3.71
CA TYR A 28 11.90 6.07 2.50
C TYR A 28 10.43 5.62 2.59
N SER A 29 9.98 5.03 3.71
CA SER A 29 8.57 4.61 3.86
C SER A 29 7.61 5.79 3.88
N LEU A 30 7.70 6.65 4.90
CA LEU A 30 6.68 7.68 5.13
C LEU A 30 6.58 8.68 3.97
N GLN A 31 7.71 9.10 3.42
CA GLN A 31 7.77 10.06 2.32
C GLN A 31 7.13 9.51 1.01
N SER A 32 7.03 8.18 0.85
CA SER A 32 6.35 7.58 -0.31
C SER A 32 4.86 7.98 -0.39
N ARG A 33 4.23 8.29 0.75
CA ARG A 33 2.87 8.83 0.81
C ARG A 33 2.72 10.09 -0.04
N GLU A 34 3.66 11.03 0.10
CA GLU A 34 3.64 12.30 -0.63
C GLU A 34 3.89 12.08 -2.12
N ILE A 35 4.86 11.23 -2.47
CA ILE A 35 5.14 10.89 -3.87
C ILE A 35 3.91 10.30 -4.54
N ILE A 36 3.17 9.43 -3.86
CA ILE A 36 1.93 8.83 -4.36
C ILE A 36 0.87 9.91 -4.57
N ALA A 37 0.68 10.80 -3.59
CA ALA A 37 -0.27 11.89 -3.68
C ALA A 37 0.04 12.79 -4.89
N ASP A 38 1.29 13.24 -5.00
CA ASP A 38 1.76 14.13 -6.06
C ASP A 38 1.68 13.46 -7.43
N SER A 39 1.96 12.15 -7.51
CA SER A 39 1.85 11.37 -8.76
C SER A 39 0.41 11.32 -9.27
N VAL A 40 -0.54 10.99 -8.39
CA VAL A 40 -1.96 10.89 -8.75
C VAL A 40 -2.52 12.26 -9.11
N GLU A 41 -2.21 13.29 -8.33
CA GLU A 41 -2.59 14.68 -8.59
C GLU A 41 -2.08 15.17 -9.94
N THR A 42 -0.82 14.86 -10.28
CA THR A 42 -0.19 15.25 -11.54
C THR A 42 -0.92 14.65 -12.74
N VAL A 43 -1.14 13.33 -12.75
CA VAL A 43 -1.79 12.66 -13.89
C VAL A 43 -3.25 13.11 -14.01
N TRP A 44 -3.98 13.16 -12.90
CA TRP A 44 -5.40 13.51 -12.90
C TRP A 44 -5.63 14.95 -13.38
N SER A 45 -4.77 15.89 -12.95
CA SER A 45 -4.87 17.29 -13.36
C SER A 45 -4.41 17.51 -14.80
N ALA A 46 -3.28 16.93 -15.20
CA ALA A 46 -2.72 17.14 -16.55
C ALA A 46 -3.58 16.51 -17.65
N GLN A 47 -4.18 15.35 -17.39
CA GLN A 47 -4.98 14.62 -18.37
C GLN A 47 -6.46 14.97 -18.30
N TRP A 48 -6.85 15.90 -17.43
CA TRP A 48 -8.24 16.36 -17.27
C TRP A 48 -9.25 15.22 -17.04
N TYR A 49 -8.85 14.16 -16.33
CA TYR A 49 -9.79 13.08 -16.03
C TYR A 49 -10.93 13.56 -15.14
N ASP A 50 -12.16 13.15 -15.44
CA ASP A 50 -13.36 13.61 -14.73
C ASP A 50 -13.47 13.01 -13.32
N ALA A 51 -13.00 11.77 -13.15
CA ALA A 51 -13.08 11.01 -11.91
C ALA A 51 -11.85 10.11 -11.71
N ASN A 52 -11.64 9.63 -10.48
CA ASN A 52 -10.56 8.71 -10.15
C ASN A 52 -11.05 7.49 -9.38
N ILE A 53 -10.54 6.31 -9.75
CA ILE A 53 -10.64 5.10 -8.94
C ILE A 53 -9.21 4.67 -8.62
N SER A 54 -8.84 4.75 -7.35
CA SER A 54 -7.50 4.35 -6.87
C SER A 54 -7.55 2.99 -6.19
N LEU A 55 -6.55 2.15 -6.48
CA LEU A 55 -6.42 0.79 -5.96
C LEU A 55 -5.18 0.65 -5.05
N PRO A 56 -5.15 1.27 -3.85
CA PRO A 56 -4.03 1.13 -2.93
C PRO A 56 -4.04 -0.23 -2.21
N GLY A 57 -2.85 -0.79 -1.94
CA GLY A 57 -2.71 -2.12 -1.34
C GLY A 57 -1.77 -2.22 -0.13
N CYS A 58 -0.93 -1.21 0.13
CA CYS A 58 0.03 -1.21 1.23
C CYS A 58 -0.04 0.09 2.03
N ASP A 59 0.39 0.06 3.29
CA ASP A 59 0.27 1.09 4.33
C ASP A 59 0.18 2.53 3.80
N LYS A 60 1.26 3.03 3.18
CA LYS A 60 1.37 4.44 2.76
C LYS A 60 0.59 4.77 1.48
N ASN A 61 0.16 3.76 0.73
CA ASN A 61 -0.61 3.96 -0.51
C ASN A 61 -2.00 4.53 -0.21
N MET A 62 -2.70 4.00 0.81
CA MET A 62 -4.05 4.42 1.16
C MET A 62 -4.15 5.93 1.48
N PRO A 63 -3.37 6.48 2.43
CA PRO A 63 -3.41 7.91 2.70
C PRO A 63 -2.89 8.75 1.52
N GLY A 64 -1.92 8.26 0.75
CA GLY A 64 -1.40 8.98 -0.43
C GLY A 64 -2.48 9.23 -1.49
N VAL A 65 -3.28 8.21 -1.82
CA VAL A 65 -4.37 8.39 -2.79
C VAL A 65 -5.51 9.26 -2.23
N LEU A 66 -5.83 9.13 -0.94
CA LEU A 66 -6.86 9.97 -0.30
C LEU A 66 -6.44 11.45 -0.26
N MET A 67 -5.16 11.74 -0.06
CA MET A 67 -4.62 13.10 -0.15
C MET A 67 -4.80 13.69 -1.55
N ALA A 68 -4.46 12.93 -2.61
CA ALA A 68 -4.66 13.38 -3.99
C ALA A 68 -6.14 13.65 -4.30
N MET A 69 -7.05 12.78 -3.83
CA MET A 69 -8.50 12.96 -3.98
C MET A 69 -8.97 14.26 -3.32
N GLY A 70 -8.50 14.54 -2.10
CA GLY A 70 -8.84 15.78 -1.40
C GLY A 70 -8.29 17.04 -2.09
N ARG A 71 -7.06 16.98 -2.63
CA ARG A 71 -6.42 18.11 -3.34
C ARG A 71 -7.11 18.43 -4.66
N VAL A 72 -7.40 17.40 -5.47
CA VAL A 72 -8.04 17.57 -6.79
C VAL A 72 -9.53 17.85 -6.67
N ASN A 73 -10.18 17.36 -5.62
CA ASN A 73 -11.59 17.60 -5.29
C ASN A 73 -12.56 17.30 -6.47
N ARG A 74 -12.35 16.16 -7.12
CA ARG A 74 -13.21 15.59 -8.17
C ARG A 74 -13.79 14.25 -7.69
N PRO A 75 -14.87 13.73 -8.31
CA PRO A 75 -15.45 12.45 -7.92
C PRO A 75 -14.41 11.33 -7.84
N ALA A 76 -14.33 10.66 -6.69
CA ALA A 76 -13.29 9.66 -6.44
C ALA A 76 -13.78 8.49 -5.60
N ILE A 77 -13.24 7.30 -5.86
CA ILE A 77 -13.45 6.10 -5.04
C ILE A 77 -12.10 5.43 -4.77
N MET A 78 -11.84 5.08 -3.52
CA MET A 78 -10.73 4.22 -3.14
C MET A 78 -11.21 2.77 -3.01
N VAL A 79 -10.60 1.87 -3.76
CA VAL A 79 -10.86 0.42 -3.69
C VAL A 79 -9.68 -0.24 -3.00
N TYR A 80 -9.84 -0.61 -1.74
CA TYR A 80 -8.77 -1.25 -0.97
C TYR A 80 -8.40 -2.60 -1.59
N GLY A 81 -7.09 -2.82 -1.80
CA GLY A 81 -6.56 -4.05 -2.42
C GLY A 81 -6.81 -5.33 -1.62
N GLY A 82 -7.15 -5.19 -0.34
CA GLY A 82 -7.54 -6.30 0.53
C GLY A 82 -6.47 -6.70 1.55
N THR A 83 -6.92 -7.36 2.61
CA THR A 83 -6.03 -7.94 3.61
C THR A 83 -5.51 -9.30 3.14
N ILE A 84 -4.25 -9.61 3.48
CA ILE A 84 -3.69 -10.94 3.23
C ILE A 84 -4.32 -11.97 4.19
N LYS A 85 -4.43 -13.23 3.75
CA LYS A 85 -4.81 -14.35 4.62
C LYS A 85 -3.60 -14.76 5.47
N PRO A 86 -3.82 -15.26 6.70
CA PRO A 86 -2.73 -15.84 7.48
C PRO A 86 -2.14 -17.06 6.77
N GLY A 87 -0.83 -17.24 6.89
CA GLY A 87 -0.15 -18.48 6.56
C GLY A 87 -0.46 -19.57 7.59
N CYS A 88 -0.01 -20.79 7.33
CA CYS A 88 -0.19 -21.93 8.22
C CYS A 88 1.17 -22.60 8.46
N SER A 89 1.56 -22.76 9.72
CA SER A 89 2.79 -23.45 10.09
C SER A 89 2.68 -24.96 9.86
N ALA A 90 3.79 -25.68 9.99
CA ALA A 90 3.80 -27.14 9.94
C ALA A 90 2.92 -27.79 11.04
N THR A 91 2.70 -27.09 12.16
CA THR A 91 1.88 -27.54 13.28
C THR A 91 0.42 -27.06 13.18
N GLY A 92 0.05 -26.35 12.11
CA GLY A 92 -1.30 -25.84 11.91
C GLY A 92 -1.58 -24.47 12.55
N GLU A 93 -0.57 -23.81 13.10
CA GLU A 93 -0.72 -22.50 13.73
C GLU A 93 -0.73 -21.38 12.68
N PRO A 94 -1.55 -20.33 12.86
CA PRO A 94 -1.58 -19.20 11.94
C PRO A 94 -0.27 -18.39 12.02
N LEU A 95 0.28 -18.05 10.86
CA LEU A 95 1.48 -17.24 10.72
C LEU A 95 1.18 -15.94 9.98
N ASP A 96 1.80 -14.85 10.43
CA ASP A 96 1.78 -13.56 9.76
C ASP A 96 3.17 -12.89 9.76
N ILE A 97 3.23 -11.64 9.31
CA ILE A 97 4.49 -10.89 9.28
C ILE A 97 5.07 -10.63 10.68
N VAL A 98 4.22 -10.55 11.70
CA VAL A 98 4.66 -10.38 13.10
C VAL A 98 5.31 -11.67 13.59
N SER A 99 4.77 -12.84 13.23
CA SER A 99 5.40 -14.13 13.52
C SER A 99 6.83 -14.19 12.96
N ALA A 100 7.03 -13.71 11.73
CA ALA A 100 8.35 -13.63 11.12
C ALA A 100 9.29 -12.69 11.90
N PHE A 101 8.85 -11.50 12.31
CA PHE A 101 9.67 -10.61 13.14
C PHE A 101 10.00 -11.18 14.52
N GLN A 102 9.05 -11.87 15.16
CA GLN A 102 9.24 -12.47 16.48
C GLN A 102 10.22 -13.64 16.47
N SER A 103 10.32 -14.37 15.35
CA SER A 103 11.20 -15.55 15.22
C SER A 103 12.65 -15.25 15.62
N TYR A 104 13.20 -14.09 15.23
CA TYR A 104 14.56 -13.71 15.58
C TYR A 104 14.76 -13.57 17.09
N GLY A 105 13.79 -12.96 17.79
CA GLY A 105 13.83 -12.82 19.24
C GLY A 105 13.65 -14.16 19.97
N GLN A 106 12.75 -15.01 19.47
CA GLN A 106 12.52 -16.35 20.01
C GLN A 106 13.77 -17.24 19.85
N TYR A 107 14.46 -17.15 18.72
CA TYR A 107 15.71 -17.87 18.48
C TYR A 107 16.81 -17.43 19.47
N ILE A 108 17.01 -16.12 19.66
CA ILE A 108 17.98 -15.59 20.64
C ILE A 108 17.65 -16.05 22.07
N ALA A 109 16.38 -16.12 22.42
CA ALA A 109 15.91 -16.57 23.73
C ALA A 109 16.00 -18.10 23.92
N GLY A 110 16.34 -18.87 22.87
CA GLY A 110 16.35 -20.33 22.89
C GLY A 110 14.96 -20.97 22.93
N ALA A 111 13.92 -20.24 22.53
CA ALA A 111 12.53 -20.72 22.50
C ALA A 111 12.18 -21.49 21.22
N ILE A 112 12.92 -21.24 20.13
CA ILE A 112 12.85 -21.97 18.85
C ILE A 112 14.28 -22.26 18.36
N ASP A 113 14.42 -23.21 17.44
CA ASP A 113 15.68 -23.69 16.86
C ASP A 113 16.16 -22.96 15.60
#